data_AF-A0A1B8Y8D2-F1
#
_entry.id   AF-A0A1B8Y8D2-F1
#
_cell.length_a   1.000
_cell.length_b   1.000
_cell.length_c   1.000
_cell.angle_alpha   90.00
_cell.angle_beta   90.00
_cell.angle_gamma   90.00
#
_symmetry.space_group_name_H-M   'P 1'
#
loop_
_entity.id
_entity.type
_entity.pdbx_description
1 polymer ?
#
loop_
_entity_poly.entity_id
_entity_poly.type
_entity_poly.pdbx_seq_one_letter_code
_entity_poly.pdbx_strand_id
1 'polypeptide(L)' 'LHRYLKNVTFTDTENKTSYFDKNGELVTQYEIQNVFLDDNKPLVWNPVGMYTPWAQPDQNLHITAELIRWKTSDNK' A
#
# COMPACT_ATOMS: atom_id res chain seq x y z
N LEU A 1 20.00 -20.44 7.83
CA LEU A 1 19.23 -19.22 7.49
C LEU A 1 17.92 -19.54 6.78
N HIS A 2 17.94 -20.17 5.59
CA HIS A 2 16.74 -20.50 4.79
C HIS A 2 15.58 -21.16 5.57
N ARG A 3 15.86 -22.16 6.42
CA ARG A 3 14.84 -22.81 7.28
C ARG A 3 14.09 -21.83 8.19
N TYR A 4 14.79 -20.81 8.71
CA TYR A 4 14.22 -19.86 9.66
C TYR A 4 13.36 -18.80 8.96
N LEU A 5 13.76 -18.39 7.75
CA LEU A 5 13.00 -17.42 6.95
C LEU A 5 11.62 -17.93 6.52
N LYS A 6 11.43 -19.26 6.41
CA LYS A 6 10.12 -19.83 6.05
C LYS A 6 9.02 -19.62 7.10
N ASN A 7 9.42 -19.43 8.37
CA ASN A 7 8.49 -19.38 9.50
C ASN A 7 8.57 -18.06 10.25
N VAL A 8 9.25 -17.05 9.69
CA VAL A 8 9.41 -15.76 10.35
C VAL A 8 8.28 -14.81 9.92
N THR A 9 7.73 -14.14 10.92
CA THR A 9 6.92 -12.95 10.75
C THR A 9 7.69 -11.77 11.31
N PHE A 10 7.77 -10.69 10.55
CA PHE A 10 8.50 -9.49 10.91
C PHE A 10 7.53 -8.32 10.96
N THR A 11 7.72 -7.48 11.97
CA THR A 11 6.97 -6.24 12.15
C THR A 11 7.99 -5.11 12.10
N ASP A 12 7.79 -4.15 11.21
CA ASP A 12 8.66 -2.98 11.12
C ASP A 12 8.31 -1.92 12.17
N THR A 13 9.03 -0.79 12.15
CA THR A 13 8.81 0.34 13.07
C THR A 13 7.45 1.03 12.87
N GLU A 14 6.77 0.77 11.76
CA GLU A 14 5.45 1.30 11.42
C GLU A 14 4.33 0.28 11.72
N ASN A 15 4.64 -0.79 12.46
CA ASN A 15 3.76 -1.91 12.76
C ASN A 15 3.26 -2.69 11.53
N LYS A 16 3.93 -2.55 10.38
CA LYS A 16 3.59 -3.33 9.18
C LYS A 16 4.14 -4.73 9.34
N THR A 17 3.24 -5.69 9.29
CA THR A 17 3.58 -7.12 9.40
C THR A 17 3.97 -7.65 8.03
N SER A 18 4.92 -8.57 7.96
CA SER A 18 5.33 -9.21 6.71
C SER A 18 5.84 -10.62 6.96
N TYR A 19 5.73 -11.47 5.96
CA TYR A 19 6.12 -12.88 6.04
C TYR A 19 6.47 -13.42 4.65
N PHE A 20 7.07 -14.61 4.58
CA PHE A 20 7.28 -15.31 3.32
C PHE A 20 6.20 -16.38 3.12
N ASP A 21 5.59 -16.42 1.95
CA ASP A 21 4.58 -17.43 1.62
C ASP A 21 5.22 -18.81 1.34
N LYS A 22 4.40 -19.81 0.99
CA LYS A 22 4.87 -21.17 0.67
C LYS A 22 5.84 -21.22 -0.53
N ASN A 23 5.79 -20.23 -1.42
CA ASN A 23 6.63 -20.11 -2.61
C ASN A 23 7.92 -19.31 -2.31
N GLY A 24 8.04 -18.72 -1.12
CA GLY A 24 9.14 -17.85 -0.73
C GLY A 24 8.94 -16.41 -1.18
N GLU A 25 7.74 -16.02 -1.58
CA GLU A 25 7.39 -14.64 -1.95
C GLU A 25 7.14 -13.81 -0.69
N LEU A 26 7.64 -12.57 -0.69
CA LEU A 26 7.42 -11.63 0.39
C LEU A 26 5.98 -11.11 0.35
N VAL A 27 5.21 -11.38 1.39
CA VAL A 27 3.86 -10.85 1.58
C VAL A 27 3.92 -9.70 2.59
N THR A 28 3.46 -8.52 2.17
CA THR A 28 3.48 -7.27 2.96
C THR A 28 2.29 -6.38 2.61
N GLN A 29 2.07 -5.30 3.37
CA GLN A 29 1.06 -4.28 3.05
C GLN A 29 1.57 -3.37 1.93
N TYR A 30 0.66 -2.87 1.10
CA TYR A 30 0.97 -1.98 -0.01
C TYR A 30 0.28 -0.63 0.16
N GLU A 31 1.06 0.43 0.18
CA GLU A 31 0.50 1.79 0.20
C GLU A 31 -0.06 2.15 -1.19
N ILE A 32 -1.24 2.75 -1.20
CA ILE A 32 -1.90 3.21 -2.42
C ILE A 32 -1.62 4.69 -2.58
N GLN A 33 -0.97 5.04 -3.69
CA GLN A 33 -0.57 6.40 -4.02
C GLN A 33 -1.46 6.97 -5.12
N ASN A 34 -2.08 8.13 -4.89
CA ASN A 34 -2.68 8.94 -5.93
C ASN A 34 -1.63 9.92 -6.46
N VAL A 35 -1.36 9.82 -7.75
CA VAL A 35 -0.32 10.62 -8.41
C VAL A 35 -0.98 11.67 -9.29
N PHE A 36 -0.66 12.94 -9.08
CA PHE A 36 -1.24 14.04 -9.85
C PHE A 36 -0.25 15.19 -10.06
N LEU A 37 -0.54 16.04 -11.04
CA LEU A 37 0.15 17.31 -11.22
C LEU A 37 -0.55 18.37 -10.36
N ASP A 38 0.22 19.15 -9.63
CA ASP A 38 -0.27 20.31 -8.91
C ASP A 38 0.21 21.57 -9.63
N ASP A 39 -0.63 22.61 -9.70
CA ASP A 39 -0.35 23.79 -10.52
C ASP A 39 1.02 24.39 -10.14
N ASN A 40 1.90 24.54 -11.13
CA ASN A 40 3.29 24.99 -10.99
C ASN A 40 4.20 24.13 -10.09
N LYS A 41 3.85 22.88 -9.79
CA LYS A 41 4.67 21.94 -9.01
C LYS A 41 4.98 20.64 -9.79
N PRO A 42 6.04 19.91 -9.39
CA PRO A 42 6.32 18.58 -9.93
C PRO A 42 5.20 17.57 -9.60
N LEU A 43 5.35 16.36 -10.12
CA LEU A 43 4.51 15.21 -9.82
C LEU A 43 4.36 15.01 -8.30
N VAL A 44 3.13 15.06 -7.80
CA VAL A 44 2.79 14.84 -6.38
C VAL A 44 2.39 13.39 -6.19
N TRP A 45 2.97 12.75 -5.17
CA TRP A 45 2.62 11.41 -4.70
C TRP A 45 1.87 11.57 -3.38
N ASN A 46 0.57 11.33 -3.39
CA ASN A 46 -0.27 11.44 -2.20
C ASN A 46 -0.71 10.04 -1.73
N PRO A 47 -0.35 9.60 -0.51
CA PRO A 47 -0.92 8.40 0.07
C PRO A 47 -2.43 8.56 0.25
N VAL A 48 -3.22 7.65 -0.32
CA VAL A 48 -4.69 7.67 -0.24
C VAL A 48 -5.27 6.40 0.35
N GLY A 49 -4.44 5.42 0.68
CA GLY A 49 -4.93 4.14 1.19
C GLY A 49 -3.85 3.11 1.42
N MET A 50 -4.30 1.93 1.81
CA MET A 50 -3.47 0.76 2.09
C MET A 50 -4.19 -0.51 1.65
N TYR A 51 -3.45 -1.42 1.04
CA TYR A 51 -3.89 -2.77 0.75
C TYR A 51 -3.20 -3.75 1.71
N THR A 52 -3.99 -4.57 2.41
CA THR A 52 -3.53 -5.57 3.38
C THR A 52 -3.89 -6.97 2.87
N PRO A 53 -2.94 -7.74 2.30
CA PRO A 53 -3.26 -9.00 1.59
C PRO A 53 -3.91 -10.09 2.43
N TRP A 54 -3.70 -10.09 3.75
CA TRP A 54 -4.22 -11.12 4.67
C TRP A 54 -5.50 -10.72 5.40
N ALA A 55 -6.03 -9.52 5.17
CA ALA A 55 -7.34 -9.14 5.71
C ALA A 55 -8.48 -9.85 4.95
N GLN A 56 -9.70 -9.77 5.48
CA GLN A 56 -10.87 -10.35 4.83
C GLN A 56 -11.09 -9.71 3.44
N PRO A 57 -11.70 -10.40 2.47
CA PRO A 57 -11.84 -9.89 1.10
C PRO A 57 -12.50 -8.51 0.96
N ASP A 58 -13.33 -8.11 1.92
CA ASP A 58 -14.02 -6.82 2.01
C ASP A 58 -13.27 -5.79 2.89
N GLN A 59 -12.17 -6.20 3.52
CA GLN A 59 -11.34 -5.40 4.43
C GLN A 59 -9.88 -5.32 3.98
N ASN A 60 -9.54 -5.94 2.85
CA ASN A 60 -8.18 -5.94 2.33
C ASN A 60 -7.81 -4.64 1.63
N LEU A 61 -8.79 -3.82 1.25
CA LEU A 61 -8.61 -2.56 0.56
C LEU A 61 -9.22 -1.41 1.36
N HIS A 62 -8.37 -0.51 1.85
CA HIS A 62 -8.79 0.72 2.49
C HIS A 62 -8.36 1.92 1.65
N ILE A 63 -9.33 2.72 1.20
CA ILE A 63 -9.11 3.93 0.40
C ILE A 63 -9.90 5.08 1.03
N THR A 64 -9.23 6.20 1.26
CA THR A 64 -9.85 7.47 1.64
C THR A 64 -10.14 8.26 0.38
N ALA A 65 -11.36 8.13 -0.14
CA ALA A 65 -11.75 8.67 -1.45
C ALA A 65 -11.60 10.21 -1.52
N GLU A 66 -11.77 10.90 -0.40
CA GLU A 66 -11.66 12.35 -0.27
C GLU A 66 -10.22 12.86 -0.54
N LEU A 67 -9.21 12.00 -0.41
CA LEU A 67 -7.81 12.33 -0.68
C LEU A 67 -7.43 12.12 -2.16
N ILE A 68 -8.31 11.53 -2.97
CA ILE A 68 -8.05 11.25 -4.38
C ILE A 68 -8.37 12.49 -5.22
N ARG A 69 -7.36 13.00 -5.94
CA ARG A 69 -7.55 14.02 -6.97
C ARG A 69 -7.82 13.35 -8.31
N TRP A 70 -9.08 13.27 -8.69
CA TRP A 70 -9.47 12.81 -10.01
C TRP A 70 -9.22 13.91 -11.05
N LYS A 71 -8.69 13.50 -12.21
CA LYS A 71 -8.63 14.37 -13.38
C LYS A 71 -10.05 14.54 -13.94
N THR A 72 -10.63 15.71 -13.69
CA THR A 72 -11.94 16.11 -14.20
C THR A 72 -11.78 17.31 -15.14
N SER A 73 -12.85 17.75 -15.79
CA SER A 73 -12.84 19.00 -16.55
C SER A 73 -12.47 20.22 -15.70
N ASP A 74 -12.78 20.14 -14.41
CA ASP A 74 -12.66 21.23 -13.43
C ASP A 74 -11.32 21.17 -12.67
N ASN A 75 -10.66 20.01 -12.69
CA ASN A 75 -9.32 19.75 -12.16
C ASN A 75 -8.36 19.49 -13.33
N LYS A 76 -8.05 20.53 -14.11
CA LYS A 76 -7.11 20.49 -15.24
C LYS A 76 -5.66 20.39 -14.80
#